data_AF-A0A3B8I5D6-F1
#
_entry.id   AF-A0A3B8I5D6-F1
#
_cell.length_a   1.000
_cell.length_b   1.000
_cell.length_c   1.000
_cell.angle_alpha   90.00
_cell.angle_beta   90.00
_cell.angle_gamma   90.00
#
_symmetry.space_group_name_H-M   'P 1'
#
loop_
_entity.id
_entity.type
_entity.pdbx_description
1 polymer ?
#
loop_
_entity_poly.entity_id
_entity_poly.type
_entity_poly.pdbx_seq_one_letter_code
_entity_poly.pdbx_strand_id
1 'polypeptide(L)'
;EALGGTSGGYAPQAERAVFRTTDSSAISPSVCYESIFGDHTAKHVRNGSQAIGLVTNDAWWGETAGHRQHFAYARLLAISLRKPVLRAANTG
;
A
#
# COMPACT_ATOMS: atom_id res chain seq x y z
N GLU A 1 19.71 -33.51 11.31
CA GLU A 1 19.36 -32.66 10.16
C GLU A 1 18.78 -31.36 10.70
N ALA A 2 19.42 -30.22 10.44
CA ALA A 2 18.86 -28.93 10.86
C ALA A 2 17.78 -28.54 9.84
N LEU A 3 16.52 -28.70 10.23
CA LEU A 3 15.40 -28.16 9.47
C LEU A 3 15.57 -26.64 9.44
N GLY A 4 16.06 -26.12 8.32
CA GLY A 4 16.26 -24.69 8.08
C GLY A 4 14.93 -23.97 8.16
N GLY A 5 14.58 -23.48 9.34
CA GLY A 5 13.43 -22.61 9.57
C GLY A 5 13.65 -21.22 8.99
N THR A 6 12.56 -20.48 8.80
CA THR A 6 12.61 -19.08 8.36
C THR A 6 13.23 -18.20 9.45
N SER A 7 14.29 -17.47 9.13
CA SER A 7 15.01 -16.60 10.08
C SER A 7 14.33 -15.24 10.34
N GLY A 8 13.17 -14.98 9.75
CA GLY A 8 12.45 -13.72 9.91
C GLY A 8 11.03 -13.75 9.33
N GLY A 9 10.23 -12.76 9.73
CA GLY A 9 8.87 -12.56 9.28
C GLY A 9 8.49 -11.07 9.33
N TYR A 10 7.29 -10.76 8.86
CA TYR A 10 6.75 -9.40 8.89
C TYR A 10 5.92 -9.19 10.15
N ALA A 11 5.96 -7.98 10.70
CA ALA A 11 5.13 -7.57 11.82
C ALA A 11 4.42 -6.25 11.48
N PRO A 12 3.20 -6.03 12.02
CA PRO A 12 2.52 -4.76 11.84
C PRO A 12 3.25 -3.65 12.58
N GLN A 13 3.15 -2.43 12.07
CA GLN A 13 3.52 -1.23 12.83
C GLN A 13 2.46 -0.93 13.90
N ALA A 14 2.89 -0.48 15.07
CA ALA A 14 1.99 -0.06 16.14
C ALA A 14 1.12 1.13 15.69
N GLU A 15 1.73 2.12 15.04
CA GLU A 15 1.07 3.31 14.54
C GLU A 15 1.17 3.44 13.03
N ARG A 16 0.27 4.22 12.44
CA ARG A 16 0.22 4.47 10.99
C ARG A 16 1.02 5.72 10.66
N ALA A 17 2.34 5.56 10.59
CA ALA A 17 3.27 6.65 10.35
C ALA A 17 3.19 7.17 8.91
N VAL A 18 3.25 8.49 8.75
CA VAL A 18 3.30 9.14 7.43
C VAL A 18 4.75 9.26 6.97
N PHE A 19 5.03 8.82 5.74
CA PHE A 19 6.34 8.98 5.13
C PHE A 19 6.54 10.44 4.72
N ARG A 20 7.60 11.07 5.24
CA ARG A 20 7.94 12.46 4.90
C ARG A 20 9.20 12.50 4.06
N THR A 21 9.13 13.15 2.91
CA THR A 21 10.26 13.39 2.00
C THR A 21 11.06 14.61 2.44
N THR A 22 12.26 14.78 1.86
CA THR A 22 13.14 15.92 2.14
C THR A 22 12.55 17.26 1.68
N ASP A 23 11.65 17.25 0.69
CA ASP A 23 10.91 18.42 0.21
C ASP A 23 9.60 18.68 0.98
N SER A 24 9.41 18.01 2.12
CA SER A 24 8.24 18.14 3.00
C SER A 24 6.92 17.57 2.46
N SER A 25 6.94 16.77 1.40
CA SER A 25 5.76 15.99 0.98
C SER A 25 5.42 14.91 2.02
N ALA A 26 4.14 14.71 2.29
CA ALA A 26 3.62 13.76 3.27
C ALA A 26 2.83 12.64 2.57
N ILE A 27 3.32 11.42 2.60
CA ILE A 27 2.77 10.29 1.83
C ILE A 27 2.27 9.20 2.77
N SER A 28 1.07 8.67 2.52
CA SER A 28 0.59 7.42 3.15
C SER A 28 1.32 6.25 2.52
N PRO A 29 2.24 5.57 3.21
CA PRO A 29 2.79 4.32 2.68
C PRO A 29 1.69 3.26 2.70
N SER A 30 1.46 2.60 1.56
CA SER A 30 0.57 1.47 1.42
C SER A 30 1.28 0.38 0.63
N VAL A 31 1.40 -0.80 1.24
CA VAL A 31 2.08 -1.94 0.63
C VAL A 31 1.05 -2.95 0.11
N CYS A 32 1.05 -3.15 -1.20
CA CYS A 32 0.28 -4.18 -1.89
C CYS A 32 -1.19 -4.19 -1.43
N TYR A 33 -1.61 -5.28 -0.81
CA TYR A 33 -2.97 -5.58 -0.43
C TYR A 33 -3.52 -4.69 0.70
N GLU A 34 -2.69 -3.88 1.37
CA GLU A 34 -3.17 -2.90 2.37
C GLU A 34 -4.12 -1.87 1.75
N SER A 35 -3.97 -1.58 0.45
CA SER A 35 -4.71 -0.52 -0.24
C SER A 35 -6.21 -0.78 -0.36
N ILE A 36 -6.65 -2.04 -0.30
CA ILE A 36 -8.08 -2.38 -0.38
C ILE A 36 -8.81 -2.07 0.93
N PHE A 37 -8.09 -1.97 2.04
CA PHE A 37 -8.65 -1.67 3.36
C PHE A 37 -8.66 -0.15 3.56
N GLY A 38 -9.73 0.51 3.10
CA GLY A 38 -9.85 1.97 3.14
C GLY A 38 -9.57 2.58 4.52
N ASP A 39 -10.11 1.99 5.59
CA ASP A 39 -9.89 2.47 6.97
C ASP A 39 -8.44 2.37 7.44
N HIS A 40 -7.70 1.38 6.92
CA HIS A 40 -6.28 1.23 7.19
C HIS A 40 -5.49 2.42 6.62
N THR A 41 -5.73 2.74 5.35
CA THR A 41 -5.09 3.89 4.68
C THR A 41 -5.58 5.22 5.23
N ALA A 42 -6.86 5.32 5.62
CA ALA A 42 -7.45 6.52 6.19
C ALA A 42 -6.76 6.98 7.49
N LYS A 43 -6.17 6.04 8.27
CA LYS A 43 -5.37 6.40 9.45
C LYS A 43 -4.15 7.25 9.08
N HIS A 44 -3.43 6.88 8.02
CA HIS A 44 -2.32 7.68 7.51
C HIS A 44 -2.80 9.07 7.03
N VAL A 45 -3.96 9.11 6.37
CA VAL A 45 -4.56 10.38 5.90
C VAL A 45 -4.91 11.30 7.07
N ARG A 46 -5.52 10.77 8.13
CA ARG A 46 -5.80 11.52 9.37
C ARG A 46 -4.52 12.01 10.06
N ASN A 47 -3.42 11.28 9.89
CA ASN A 47 -2.11 11.67 10.39
C ASN A 47 -1.38 12.71 9.51
N GLY A 48 -2.07 13.26 8.49
CA GLY A 48 -1.62 14.43 7.73
C GLY A 48 -1.01 14.14 6.36
N SER A 49 -1.27 12.98 5.77
CA SER A 49 -0.79 12.72 4.41
C SER A 49 -1.52 13.53 3.33
N GLN A 50 -0.78 13.87 2.28
CA GLN A 50 -1.22 14.63 1.12
C GLN A 50 -1.51 13.73 -0.08
N ALA A 51 -0.86 12.58 -0.17
CA ALA A 51 -1.09 11.57 -1.20
C ALA A 51 -0.89 10.15 -0.63
N ILE A 52 -1.32 9.14 -1.39
CA ILE A 52 -1.15 7.72 -1.07
C ILE A 52 -0.08 7.15 -2.00
N GLY A 53 0.98 6.58 -1.42
CA GLY A 53 2.01 5.85 -2.14
C GLY A 53 1.72 4.35 -2.08
N LEU A 54 1.23 3.79 -3.17
CA LEU A 54 0.93 2.36 -3.29
C LEU A 54 2.06 1.65 -4.03
N VAL A 55 2.83 0.85 -3.31
CA VAL A 55 3.84 -0.04 -3.90
C VAL A 55 3.31 -1.46 -3.88
N THR A 56 3.21 -2.11 -5.04
CA THR A 56 2.66 -3.46 -5.16
C THR A 56 3.50 -4.37 -6.05
N ASN A 57 3.43 -5.68 -5.80
CA ASN A 57 3.89 -6.69 -6.73
C ASN A 57 2.67 -7.47 -7.22
N ASP A 58 2.09 -7.07 -8.35
CA ASP A 58 0.90 -7.75 -8.86
C ASP A 58 1.25 -9.01 -9.67
N ALA A 59 2.53 -9.39 -9.78
CA ALA A 59 2.94 -10.66 -10.40
C ALA A 59 2.37 -11.89 -9.66
N TRP A 60 2.06 -11.75 -8.36
CA TRP A 60 1.42 -12.80 -7.56
C TRP A 60 0.06 -13.24 -8.12
N TRP A 61 -0.60 -12.40 -8.91
CA TRP A 61 -1.88 -12.73 -9.53
C TRP A 61 -1.75 -13.57 -10.81
N GLY A 62 -0.56 -13.63 -11.43
CA GLY A 62 -0.37 -14.23 -12.76
C GLY A 62 -1.34 -13.68 -13.81
N GLU A 63 -1.72 -14.54 -14.77
CA GLU A 63 -2.66 -14.23 -15.87
C GLU A 63 -4.14 -14.28 -15.43
N THR A 64 -4.45 -13.72 -14.26
CA THR A 64 -5.82 -13.62 -13.76
C THR A 64 -6.30 -12.17 -13.78
N ALA A 65 -7.60 -11.97 -13.50
CA ALA A 65 -8.17 -10.63 -13.39
C ALA A 65 -7.73 -9.88 -12.11
N GLY A 66 -7.01 -10.52 -11.19
CA GLY A 66 -6.67 -9.99 -9.86
C GLY A 66 -5.96 -8.64 -9.91
N HIS A 67 -4.94 -8.48 -10.77
CA HIS A 67 -4.21 -7.22 -10.90
C HIS A 67 -5.10 -6.06 -11.42
N ARG A 68 -6.03 -6.36 -12.33
CA ARG A 68 -6.99 -5.35 -12.84
C ARG A 68 -8.00 -4.94 -11.77
N GLN A 69 -8.46 -5.90 -10.97
CA GLN A 69 -9.33 -5.61 -9.83
C GLN A 69 -8.59 -4.80 -8.77
N HIS A 70 -7.35 -5.16 -8.45
CA HIS A 70 -6.49 -4.43 -7.52
C HIS A 70 -6.28 -2.97 -7.97
N PHE A 71 -6.01 -2.75 -9.26
CA PHE A 71 -5.94 -1.41 -9.85
C PHE A 71 -7.27 -0.64 -9.73
N ALA A 72 -8.40 -1.29 -9.97
CA ALA A 72 -9.72 -0.67 -9.80
C ALA A 72 -9.98 -0.24 -8.35
N TYR A 73 -9.58 -1.06 -7.37
CA TYR A 73 -9.66 -0.70 -5.95
C TYR A 73 -8.80 0.52 -5.60
N ALA A 74 -7.60 0.64 -6.16
CA ALA A 74 -6.76 1.83 -5.96
C ALA A 74 -7.46 3.12 -6.43
N ARG A 75 -8.27 3.06 -7.50
CA ARG A 75 -9.09 4.20 -7.97
C ARG A 75 -10.22 4.53 -6.99
N LEU A 76 -10.91 3.51 -6.48
CA LEU A 76 -11.95 3.71 -5.45
C LEU A 76 -11.37 4.30 -4.17
N LEU A 77 -10.18 3.85 -3.76
CA LEU A 77 -9.45 4.39 -2.63
C LEU A 77 -9.16 5.90 -2.81
N ALA A 78 -8.65 6.29 -3.98
CA ALA A 78 -8.38 7.69 -4.32
C ALA A 78 -9.64 8.57 -4.17
N ILE A 79 -10.77 8.09 -4.69
CA ILE A 79 -12.07 8.77 -4.61
C ILE A 79 -12.53 8.87 -3.15
N SER A 80 -12.52 7.74 -2.43
CA SER A 80 -13.04 7.65 -1.06
C SER A 80 -12.30 8.55 -0.08
N LEU A 81 -10.98 8.66 -0.22
CA LEU A 81 -10.14 9.45 0.68
C LEU A 81 -9.86 10.86 0.16
N ARG A 82 -10.30 11.17 -1.07
CA ARG A 82 -10.01 12.44 -1.77
C ARG A 82 -8.53 12.77 -1.77
N LYS A 83 -7.70 11.76 -2.06
CA LYS A 83 -6.24 11.89 -2.15
C LYS A 83 -5.74 11.31 -3.46
N PRO A 84 -4.71 11.91 -4.07
CA PRO A 84 -4.00 11.28 -5.17
C PRO A 84 -3.43 9.93 -4.75
N VAL A 85 -3.47 8.95 -5.64
CA VAL A 85 -2.82 7.64 -5.46
C VAL A 85 -1.69 7.54 -6.48
N LEU A 86 -0.46 7.46 -5.97
CA LEU A 86 0.75 7.19 -6.73
C LEU A 86 1.00 5.69 -6.66
N ARG A 87 0.70 4.95 -7.72
CA ARG A 87 0.86 3.48 -7.77
C ARG A 87 2.10 3.10 -8.57
N ALA A 88 2.99 2.33 -7.94
CA ALA A 88 4.10 1.66 -8.59
C ALA A 88 3.91 0.14 -8.46
N ALA A 89 3.88 -0.56 -9.58
CA ALA A 89 3.73 -2.00 -9.62
C ALA A 89 4.87 -2.63 -10.45
N ASN A 90 5.40 -3.76 -9.98
CA ASN A 90 6.44 -4.50 -10.72
C ASN A 90 5.92 -5.02 -12.08
N THR A 91 4.69 -5.53 -12.08
CA THR A 91 3.90 -5.88 -13.26
C THR A 91 2.47 -5.44 -13.03
N GLY A 92 1.76 -5.06 -14.10
CA GLY A 92 0.35 -4.63 -14.06
C GLY A 92 0.05 -3.24 -13.53
#